data_AF-A0A1G6ZDI6-F1
#
_entry.id   AF-A0A1G6ZDI6-F1
#
_cell.length_a   1.000
_cell.length_b   1.000
_cell.length_c   1.000
_cell.angle_alpha   90.00
_cell.angle_beta   90.00
_cell.angle_gamma   90.00
#
_symmetry.space_group_name_H-M   'P 1'
#
loop_
_entity.id
_entity.type
_entity.pdbx_description
1 polymer ?
#
loop_
_entity_poly.entity_id
_entity_poly.type
_entity_poly.pdbx_seq_one_letter_code
_entity_poly.pdbx_strand_id
1 'polypeptide(L)'
;MIELLAPVRLQVKTITSDNGKEFAQHKKVKQKLFSPFFFADAYASWQRGTNENTNGLIREYLPKGCDFRQVSDNEIQDIENKLNNRPRKRLGFKTPMQAFYNIN
;
A
#
# COMPACT_ATOMS: atom_id res chain seq x y z
N MET A 1 -7.87 -6.22 4.02
CA MET A 1 -7.21 -6.47 2.71
C MET A 1 -8.18 -6.91 1.63
N ILE A 2 -8.95 -8.00 1.80
CA ILE A 2 -9.89 -8.45 0.75
C ILE A 2 -10.91 -7.36 0.40
N GLU A 3 -11.60 -6.80 1.39
CA GLU A 3 -12.60 -5.74 1.20
C GLU A 3 -11.97 -4.48 0.58
N LEU A 4 -10.82 -4.04 1.12
CA LEU A 4 -10.08 -2.88 0.61
C LEU A 4 -9.70 -3.01 -0.87
N LEU A 5 -9.30 -4.21 -1.30
CA LEU A 5 -8.84 -4.45 -2.68
C LEU A 5 -9.96 -4.90 -3.62
N ALA A 6 -11.15 -5.23 -3.11
CA ALA A 6 -12.27 -5.70 -3.92
C ALA A 6 -12.67 -4.73 -5.05
N PRO A 7 -12.75 -3.40 -4.83
CA PRO A 7 -13.10 -2.44 -5.88
C PRO A 7 -12.12 -2.42 -7.06
N VAL A 8 -10.86 -2.79 -6.82
CA VAL A 8 -9.77 -2.75 -7.81
C VAL A 8 -9.19 -4.13 -8.10
N ARG A 9 -9.93 -5.22 -7.82
CA ARG A 9 -9.37 -6.59 -7.87
C ARG A 9 -8.77 -6.95 -9.23
N LEU A 10 -9.32 -6.41 -10.32
CA LEU A 10 -8.87 -6.69 -11.68
C LEU A 10 -7.50 -6.06 -11.99
N GLN A 11 -7.15 -4.99 -11.27
CA GLN A 11 -5.88 -4.30 -11.36
C GLN A 11 -4.82 -4.94 -10.44
N VAL A 12 -5.22 -5.69 -9.40
CA VAL A 12 -4.31 -6.38 -8.47
C VAL A 12 -3.77 -7.67 -9.08
N LYS A 13 -2.64 -7.56 -9.81
CA LYS A 13 -2.03 -8.71 -10.51
C LYS A 13 -1.31 -9.68 -9.60
N THR A 14 -0.63 -9.18 -8.57
CA THR A 14 0.06 -9.96 -7.54
C THR A 14 0.10 -9.15 -6.26
N ILE A 15 0.33 -9.82 -5.13
CA ILE A 15 0.53 -9.20 -3.82
C ILE A 15 1.84 -9.74 -3.24
N THR A 16 2.69 -8.86 -2.70
CA THR A 16 3.93 -9.25 -2.03
C THR A 16 3.98 -8.60 -0.65
N SER A 17 4.21 -9.38 0.41
CA SER A 17 4.35 -8.88 1.79
C SER A 17 5.66 -9.37 2.44
N ASP A 18 5.94 -8.90 3.66
CA ASP A 18 6.90 -9.60 4.53
C ASP A 18 6.24 -10.80 5.22
N ASN A 19 7.04 -11.50 6.02
CA ASN A 19 6.62 -12.66 6.82
C ASN A 19 5.90 -12.27 8.12
N GLY A 20 5.27 -11.08 8.17
CA GLY A 20 4.44 -10.65 9.30
C GLY A 20 3.28 -11.61 9.57
N LYS A 21 2.94 -11.80 10.86
CA LYS A 21 1.88 -12.73 11.29
C LYS A 21 0.49 -12.28 10.83
N GLU A 22 0.30 -10.98 10.63
CA GLU A 22 -0.89 -10.38 10.05
C GLU A 22 -1.19 -10.91 8.63
N PHE A 23 -0.19 -11.45 7.94
CA PHE A 23 -0.34 -12.07 6.61
C PHE A 23 -0.51 -13.59 6.65
N ALA A 24 -0.68 -14.21 7.83
CA ALA A 24 -0.87 -15.66 7.95
C ALA A 24 -2.08 -16.19 7.15
N GLN A 25 -3.08 -15.34 6.89
CA GLN A 25 -4.25 -15.67 6.07
C GLN A 25 -4.06 -15.45 4.56
N HIS A 26 -2.82 -15.31 4.06
CA HIS A 26 -2.51 -15.05 2.65
C HIS A 26 -3.18 -16.03 1.66
N LYS A 27 -3.38 -17.31 2.05
CA LYS A 27 -4.09 -18.30 1.23
C LYS A 27 -5.54 -17.89 0.94
N LYS A 28 -6.25 -17.35 1.95
CA LYS A 28 -7.62 -16.86 1.83
C LYS A 28 -7.69 -15.62 0.93
N VAL A 29 -6.71 -14.74 1.06
CA VAL A 29 -6.57 -13.53 0.23
C VAL A 29 -6.38 -13.91 -1.23
N LYS A 30 -5.43 -14.83 -1.51
CA LYS A 30 -5.19 -15.35 -2.86
C LYS A 30 -6.46 -15.93 -3.49
N GLN A 31 -7.22 -16.73 -2.74
CA GLN A 31 -8.46 -17.34 -3.22
C GLN A 31 -9.56 -16.30 -3.50
N LYS A 32 -9.77 -15.33 -2.61
CA LYS A 32 -10.85 -14.35 -2.75
C LYS A 32 -10.56 -13.26 -3.79
N LEU A 33 -9.30 -12.85 -3.91
CA LEU A 33 -8.88 -11.84 -4.89
C LEU A 33 -8.45 -12.43 -6.24
N PHE A 34 -8.29 -13.75 -6.33
CA PHE A 34 -7.75 -14.44 -7.51
C PHE A 34 -6.38 -13.89 -7.95
N SER A 35 -5.57 -13.48 -6.98
CA SER A 35 -4.27 -12.85 -7.19
C SER A 35 -3.17 -13.64 -6.46
N PRO A 36 -2.06 -14.04 -7.12
CA PRO A 36 -0.94 -14.66 -6.47
C PRO A 36 -0.39 -13.82 -5.31
N PHE A 37 0.01 -14.50 -4.24
CA PHE A 37 0.55 -13.88 -3.04
C PHE A 37 1.95 -14.43 -2.79
N PHE A 38 2.93 -13.52 -2.66
CA PHE A 38 4.34 -13.82 -2.46
C PHE A 38 4.84 -13.21 -1.14
N PHE A 39 5.95 -13.76 -0.66
CA PHE A 39 6.66 -13.26 0.51
C PHE A 39 8.05 -12.81 0.10
N ALA A 40 8.52 -11.71 0.67
CA ALA A 40 9.92 -11.33 0.59
C ALA A 40 10.79 -12.32 1.39
N ASP A 41 12.01 -12.53 0.92
CA ASP A 41 13.00 -13.35 1.61
C ASP A 41 13.33 -12.75 2.99
N ALA A 42 13.69 -13.64 3.92
CA ALA A 42 14.12 -13.22 5.25
C ALA A 42 15.31 -12.25 5.15
N TYR A 43 15.25 -11.15 5.91
CA TYR A 43 16.27 -10.09 5.91
C TYR A 43 16.48 -9.35 4.57
N ALA A 44 15.59 -9.56 3.58
CA ALA A 44 15.67 -8.93 2.27
C ALA A 44 14.76 -7.70 2.13
N SER A 45 14.93 -6.69 2.99
CA SER A 45 14.09 -5.48 2.98
C SER A 45 14.09 -4.74 1.63
N TRP A 46 15.17 -4.84 0.86
CA TRP A 46 15.30 -4.23 -0.47
C TRP A 46 14.27 -4.77 -1.49
N GLN A 47 13.77 -5.99 -1.32
CA GLN A 47 12.71 -6.55 -2.17
C GLN A 47 11.37 -5.82 -2.01
N ARG A 48 11.26 -4.97 -0.98
CA ARG A 48 10.07 -4.14 -0.69
C ARG A 48 10.43 -2.66 -0.56
N GLY A 49 11.44 -2.18 -1.30
CA GLY A 49 11.90 -0.79 -1.21
C GLY A 49 10.79 0.25 -1.39
N THR A 50 9.76 -0.04 -2.19
CA THR A 50 8.59 0.84 -2.32
C THR A 50 7.78 0.97 -1.03
N ASN A 51 7.66 -0.10 -0.23
CA ASN A 51 6.95 -0.05 1.06
C ASN A 51 7.68 0.87 2.04
N GLU A 52 9.00 0.75 2.13
CA GLU A 52 9.82 1.59 3.02
C GLU A 52 9.74 3.07 2.62
N ASN A 53 9.83 3.35 1.32
CA ASN A 53 9.63 4.71 0.80
C ASN A 53 8.23 5.25 1.14
N THR A 54 7.17 4.46 0.96
CA THR A 54 5.79 4.88 1.26
C THR A 54 5.57 5.08 2.75
N ASN A 55 6.13 4.21 3.61
CA ASN A 55 6.10 4.38 5.06
C ASN A 55 6.78 5.69 5.48
N GLY A 56 7.92 6.03 4.87
CA GLY A 56 8.59 7.32 5.09
C GLY A 56 7.69 8.52 4.79
N LEU A 57 6.94 8.47 3.68
CA LEU A 57 5.99 9.53 3.30
C LEU A 57 4.82 9.64 4.28
N ILE A 58 4.28 8.51 4.78
CA ILE A 58 3.23 8.53 5.80
C ILE A 58 3.76 9.16 7.11
N ARG A 59 5.03 8.92 7.44
CA ARG A 59 5.69 9.51 8.63
C ARG A 59 5.88 11.03 8.55
N GLU A 60 5.75 11.66 7.38
CA GLU A 60 5.67 13.12 7.27
C GLU A 60 4.41 13.67 7.95
N TYR A 61 3.34 12.86 8.03
CA TYR A 61 2.05 13.23 8.63
C TYR A 61 1.85 12.64 10.03
N LEU A 62 2.32 11.40 10.24
CA LEU A 62 2.18 10.66 11.50
C LEU A 62 3.57 10.39 12.09
N PRO A 63 4.18 11.38 12.77
CA PRO A 63 5.56 11.29 13.24
C PRO A 63 5.76 10.12 14.22
N LYS A 64 7.02 9.73 14.44
CA LYS A 64 7.34 8.67 15.40
C LYS A 64 6.80 9.04 16.79
N GLY A 65 6.22 8.06 17.48
CA GLY A 65 5.57 8.26 18.78
C GLY A 65 4.08 8.63 18.69
N CYS A 66 3.54 8.90 17.49
CA CYS A 66 2.10 9.01 17.29
C CYS A 66 1.41 7.70 17.65
N ASP A 67 0.41 7.78 18.53
CA ASP A 67 -0.49 6.68 18.84
C ASP A 67 -1.53 6.56 17.73
N PHE A 68 -1.37 5.56 16.86
CA PHE A 68 -2.29 5.31 15.75
C PHE A 68 -3.74 5.04 16.20
N ARG A 69 -3.98 4.70 17.47
CA ARG A 69 -5.35 4.53 18.01
C ARG A 69 -6.08 5.86 18.17
N GLN A 70 -5.35 6.98 18.17
CA GLN A 70 -5.91 8.34 18.27
C GLN A 70 -6.10 8.98 16.89
N VAL A 71 -5.60 8.34 15.83
CA VAL A 71 -5.75 8.83 14.46
C VAL A 71 -7.09 8.33 13.93
N SER A 72 -7.95 9.26 13.55
CA SER A 72 -9.27 8.93 13.00
C SER A 72 -9.17 8.38 11.56
N ASP A 73 -10.17 7.61 11.15
CA ASP A 73 -10.26 7.12 9.76
C ASP A 73 -10.28 8.28 8.75
N ASN A 74 -10.87 9.43 9.12
CA ASN A 74 -10.89 10.64 8.29
C ASN A 74 -9.47 11.22 8.09
N GLU A 75 -8.65 11.23 9.13
CA GLU A 75 -7.25 11.66 9.03
C GLU A 75 -6.43 10.70 8.18
N ILE A 76 -6.64 9.39 8.34
CA ILE A 76 -6.00 8.37 7.49
C ILE A 76 -6.39 8.61 6.03
N GLN A 77 -7.68 8.80 5.75
CA GLN A 77 -8.18 9.04 4.40
C GLN A 77 -7.65 10.34 3.79
N ASP A 78 -7.51 11.41 4.57
CA ASP A 78 -6.91 12.67 4.10
C ASP A 78 -5.43 12.48 3.73
N ILE A 79 -4.66 11.74 4.53
CA ILE A 79 -3.27 11.40 4.23
C ILE A 79 -3.18 10.55 2.95
N GLU A 80 -4.03 9.53 2.82
CA GLU A 80 -4.09 8.69 1.61
C GLU A 80 -4.41 9.53 0.36
N ASN A 81 -5.42 10.40 0.45
CA ASN A 81 -5.79 11.31 -0.64
C ASN A 81 -4.65 12.23 -1.04
N LYS A 82 -3.95 12.83 -0.07
CA LYS A 82 -2.78 13.68 -0.32
C LYS A 82 -1.67 12.88 -1.01
N LEU A 83 -1.34 11.68 -0.53
CA LEU A 83 -0.26 10.88 -1.09
C LEU A 83 -0.57 10.31 -2.48
N ASN A 84 -1.83 9.93 -2.72
CA ASN A 84 -2.31 9.42 -4.01
C ASN A 84 -2.48 10.51 -5.07
N ASN A 85 -2.66 11.77 -4.64
CA ASN A 85 -2.71 12.94 -5.54
C ASN A 85 -1.40 13.75 -5.57
N ARG A 86 -0.34 13.29 -4.89
CA ARG A 86 0.98 13.94 -4.94
C ARG A 86 1.74 13.52 -6.21
N PRO A 87 2.12 14.45 -7.12
CA PRO A 87 2.94 14.17 -8.29
C PRO A 87 4.24 13.43 -7.94
N ARG A 88 4.61 12.42 -8.74
CA ARG A 88 5.84 11.64 -8.53
C ARG A 88 6.76 11.77 -9.74
N LYS A 89 8.01 12.21 -9.52
CA LYS A 89 9.03 12.30 -10.58
C LYS A 89 9.20 10.97 -11.34
N ARG A 90 9.19 9.83 -10.64
CA ARG A 90 9.27 8.49 -11.25
C ARG A 90 8.10 8.11 -12.16
N LEU A 91 6.99 8.85 -12.09
CA LEU A 91 5.80 8.67 -12.93
C LEU A 91 5.69 9.80 -13.98
N GLY A 92 6.77 10.51 -14.28
CA GLY A 92 6.73 11.66 -15.18
C GLY A 92 5.89 12.82 -14.62
N PHE A 93 5.93 13.01 -13.29
CA PHE A 93 5.10 13.98 -12.56
C PHE A 93 3.59 13.73 -12.58
N LYS A 94 3.14 12.55 -13.05
CA LYS A 94 1.78 12.08 -12.77
C LYS A 94 1.62 11.72 -11.29
N THR A 95 0.40 11.83 -10.78
CA THR A 95 0.03 11.32 -9.46
C THR A 95 -0.14 9.80 -9.51
N PRO A 96 0.01 9.08 -8.37
CA PRO A 96 -0.33 7.66 -8.30
C PRO A 96 -1.75 7.37 -8.79
N MET A 97 -2.72 8.24 -8.47
CA MET A 97 -4.10 8.14 -8.94
C MET A 97 -4.18 8.16 -10.47
N GLN A 98 -3.54 9.15 -11.11
CA GLN A 98 -3.47 9.27 -12.56
C GLN A 98 -2.84 8.05 -13.23
N ALA A 99 -1.70 7.60 -12.69
CA ALA A 99 -0.98 6.45 -13.22
C ALA A 99 -1.77 5.14 -13.08
N PHE A 100 -2.50 4.97 -11.97
CA PHE A 100 -3.27 3.76 -11.70
C PHE A 100 -4.52 3.66 -12.58
N TYR A 101 -5.28 4.74 -12.71
CA TYR A 101 -6.51 4.77 -13.53
C TYR A 101 -6.27 5.11 -14.99
N ASN A 102 -5.01 5.38 -15.38
CA ASN A 102 -4.63 5.83 -16.71
C ASN A 102 -5.44 7.07 -17.18
N ILE A 103 -5.61 8.02 -16.26
CA ILE A 103 -6.28 9.30 -16.51
C ILE A 103 -5.24 10.42 -16.65
N ASN A 104 -5.51 11.39 -17.51
CA ASN A 104 -4.64 12.55 -17.75
C ASN A 104 -4.99 13.68 -16.79
#